data_AF-A0A820NFU8-F1
#
_entry.id   AF-A0A820NFU8-F1
#
_cell.length_a   1.000
_cell.length_b   1.000
_cell.length_c   1.000
_cell.angle_alpha   90.00
_cell.angle_beta   90.00
_cell.angle_gamma   90.00
#
_symmetry.space_group_name_H-M   'P 1'
#
loop_
_entity.id
_entity.type
_entity.pdbx_description
1 polymer ?
#
loop_
_entity_poly.entity_id
_entity_poly.type
_entity_poly.pdbx_seq_one_letter_code
_entity_poly.pdbx_strand_id
1 'polypeptide(L)'
;GLGYQKIAQGGENPLVWSMYLAGQLTLPIFCFWFGPVSTGSDTGELIFGGYDTTKYTGSITYAPVSVQGYWEFIAANVKLSTGSTTNVIANSISAILDSGTTVAMAVPTPYFNTINTLLGATYDSSSGWYTVNCQTQPLSAFPNITVTISGVPFT
;
A
#
# COMPACT_ATOMS: atom_id res chain seq x y z
N GLY A 1 -11.43 4.13 -12.78
CA GLY A 1 -10.10 4.54 -12.29
C GLY A 1 -10.26 5.73 -11.37
N LEU A 2 -9.46 5.80 -10.31
CA LEU A 2 -9.51 6.87 -9.30
C LEU A 2 -8.21 7.68 -9.23
N GLY A 3 -7.39 7.64 -10.29
CA GLY A 3 -6.14 8.40 -10.39
C GLY A 3 -6.34 9.85 -10.88
N TYR A 4 -5.24 10.56 -11.12
CA TYR A 4 -5.27 11.94 -11.61
C TYR A 4 -5.58 12.02 -13.11
N GLN A 5 -6.10 13.18 -13.54
CA GLN A 5 -6.43 13.48 -14.94
C GLN A 5 -5.25 13.27 -15.90
N LYS A 6 -4.01 13.53 -15.45
CA LYS A 6 -2.80 13.42 -16.28
C LYS A 6 -2.63 12.05 -16.94
N ILE A 7 -3.15 10.99 -16.33
CA ILE A 7 -3.06 9.62 -16.84
C ILE A 7 -4.41 9.09 -17.38
N ALA A 8 -5.42 9.94 -17.51
CA ALA A 8 -6.68 9.59 -18.17
C ALA A 8 -6.49 9.58 -19.69
N GLN A 9 -6.89 8.49 -20.36
CA GLN A 9 -6.64 8.29 -21.80
C GLN A 9 -7.28 9.39 -22.68
N GLY A 10 -8.44 9.93 -22.30
CA GLY A 10 -9.09 11.05 -22.99
C GLY A 10 -8.96 12.39 -22.27
N GLY A 11 -8.13 12.47 -21.23
CA GLY A 11 -7.94 13.68 -20.44
C GLY A 11 -9.20 14.13 -19.69
N GLU A 12 -10.14 13.22 -19.45
CA GLU A 12 -11.38 13.53 -18.74
C GLU A 12 -11.14 13.82 -17.26
N ASN A 13 -12.01 14.63 -16.66
CA ASN A 13 -11.97 14.86 -15.22
C ASN A 13 -12.11 13.53 -14.46
N PRO A 14 -11.28 13.27 -13.43
CA PRO A 14 -11.45 12.12 -12.57
C PRO A 14 -12.86 12.09 -11.95
N LEU A 15 -13.36 10.88 -11.66
CA LEU A 15 -14.72 10.67 -11.15
C LEU A 15 -15.02 11.54 -9.91
N VAL A 16 -14.17 11.46 -8.89
CA VAL A 16 -14.37 12.18 -7.62
C VAL A 16 -14.37 13.69 -7.83
N TRP A 17 -13.53 14.18 -8.74
CA TRP A 17 -13.49 15.59 -9.10
C TRP A 17 -14.77 16.02 -9.82
N SER A 18 -15.26 15.19 -10.75
CA SER A 18 -16.50 15.44 -11.47
C SER A 18 -17.72 15.48 -10.54
N MET A 19 -17.81 14.56 -9.58
CA MET A 19 -18.88 14.54 -8.58
C MET A 19 -18.83 15.77 -7.66
N TYR A 20 -17.63 16.20 -7.27
CA TYR A 20 -17.44 17.43 -6.49
C TYR A 20 -17.91 18.67 -7.28
N LEU A 21 -17.48 18.81 -8.54
CA LEU A 21 -17.90 19.93 -9.41
C LEU A 21 -19.42 19.94 -9.67
N ALA A 22 -20.05 18.77 -9.68
CA ALA A 22 -21.50 18.63 -9.81
C ALA A 22 -22.28 18.91 -8.49
N GLY A 23 -21.58 19.25 -7.40
CA GLY A 23 -22.19 19.50 -6.09
C GLY A 23 -22.71 18.24 -5.38
N GLN A 24 -22.28 17.05 -5.83
CA GLN A 24 -22.71 15.77 -5.26
C GLN A 24 -21.87 15.34 -4.05
N LEU A 25 -20.67 15.91 -3.90
CA LEU A 25 -19.77 15.67 -2.77
C LEU A 25 -19.45 16.98 -2.06
N THR A 26 -19.44 16.95 -0.73
CA THR A 26 -18.98 18.08 0.10
C THR A 26 -17.47 18.26 0.01
N LEU A 27 -16.73 17.15 -0.09
CA LEU A 27 -15.27 17.12 -0.15
C LEU A 27 -14.80 16.31 -1.37
N PRO A 28 -13.75 16.74 -2.10
CA PRO A 28 -13.20 16.02 -3.24
C PRO A 28 -12.26 14.89 -2.80
N ILE A 29 -12.70 14.03 -1.86
CA ILE A 29 -11.91 12.92 -1.31
C ILE A 29 -12.64 11.59 -1.49
N PHE A 30 -11.90 10.50 -1.36
CA PHE A 30 -12.47 9.16 -1.25
C PHE A 30 -11.61 8.33 -0.29
N CYS A 31 -12.20 7.28 0.25
CA CYS A 31 -11.57 6.41 1.23
C CYS A 31 -11.84 4.95 0.89
N PHE A 32 -10.81 4.12 0.97
CA PHE A 32 -10.93 2.68 0.95
C PHE A 32 -10.76 2.13 2.37
N TRP A 33 -11.63 1.20 2.72
CA TRP A 33 -11.41 0.29 3.84
C TRP A 33 -11.48 -1.15 3.32
N PHE A 34 -10.52 -1.97 3.75
CA PHE A 34 -10.49 -3.40 3.45
C PHE A 34 -10.63 -4.17 4.76
N GLY A 35 -11.58 -5.09 4.80
CA GLY A 35 -11.83 -5.93 5.95
C GLY A 35 -10.72 -6.93 6.19
N PRO A 36 -10.43 -7.30 7.44
CA PRO A 36 -9.38 -8.27 7.73
C PRO A 36 -9.73 -9.64 7.15
N VAL A 37 -8.80 -10.26 6.43
CA VAL A 37 -8.94 -11.62 5.90
C VAL A 37 -9.27 -12.65 7.00
N SER A 38 -8.82 -12.40 8.23
CA SER A 38 -9.11 -13.23 9.41
C SER A 38 -10.60 -13.35 9.75
N THR A 39 -11.44 -12.45 9.24
CA THR A 39 -12.90 -12.51 9.42
C THR A 39 -13.59 -13.50 8.48
N GLY A 40 -12.84 -14.13 7.55
CA GLY A 40 -13.35 -15.15 6.64
C GLY A 40 -14.32 -14.62 5.57
N SER A 41 -14.44 -13.30 5.44
CA SER A 41 -15.35 -12.64 4.49
C SER A 41 -14.60 -11.57 3.71
N ASP A 42 -14.70 -11.61 2.38
CA ASP A 42 -14.19 -10.56 1.51
C ASP A 42 -15.07 -9.32 1.66
N THR A 43 -14.67 -8.45 2.59
CA THR A 43 -15.41 -7.22 2.91
C THR A 43 -14.55 -6.01 2.62
N GLY A 44 -15.18 -4.94 2.16
CA GLY A 44 -14.52 -3.68 1.87
C GLY A 44 -15.55 -2.60 1.67
N GLU A 45 -15.10 -1.35 1.78
CA GLU A 45 -15.94 -0.18 1.63
C GLU A 45 -15.17 0.90 0.85
N LEU A 46 -15.87 1.53 -0.10
CA LEU A 46 -15.41 2.71 -0.81
C LEU A 46 -16.37 3.86 -0.51
N ILE A 47 -15.87 4.90 0.13
CA ILE A 47 -16.63 6.10 0.46
C ILE A 47 -16.17 7.24 -0.45
N PHE A 48 -17.12 7.92 -1.09
CA PHE A 48 -16.87 9.19 -1.78
C PHE A 48 -17.30 10.36 -0.89
N GLY A 49 -16.48 11.40 -0.81
CA GLY A 49 -16.77 12.62 -0.06
C GLY A 49 -16.51 12.55 1.45
N GLY A 50 -15.92 11.47 1.95
CA GLY A 50 -15.68 11.29 3.39
C GLY A 50 -14.89 10.03 3.72
N TYR A 51 -14.88 9.69 5.01
CA TYR A 51 -14.32 8.48 5.58
C TYR A 51 -15.13 8.09 6.83
N ASP A 52 -15.15 6.81 7.19
CA ASP A 52 -15.85 6.31 8.38
C ASP A 52 -14.87 6.19 9.56
N THR A 53 -15.09 6.99 10.60
CA THR A 53 -14.26 7.02 11.82
C THR A 53 -14.34 5.75 12.66
N THR A 54 -15.33 4.89 12.41
CA THR A 54 -15.45 3.59 13.09
C THR A 54 -14.51 2.52 12.51
N LYS A 55 -13.91 2.80 11.35
CA LYS A 55 -13.10 1.85 10.57
C LYS A 55 -11.59 1.98 10.79
N TYR A 56 -11.14 3.00 11.51
CA TYR A 56 -9.74 3.21 11.84
C TYR A 56 -9.57 3.70 13.28
N THR A 57 -8.37 3.56 13.82
CA THR A 57 -8.01 4.07 15.14
C THR A 57 -6.92 5.13 15.01
N GLY A 58 -6.79 5.98 16.03
CA GLY A 58 -5.82 7.06 16.03
C GLY A 58 -6.18 8.17 15.04
N SER A 59 -5.18 8.76 14.42
CA SER A 59 -5.30 9.94 13.56
C SER A 59 -4.80 9.68 12.15
N ILE A 60 -5.40 10.34 11.16
CA ILE A 60 -5.00 10.23 9.76
C ILE A 60 -3.66 10.93 9.56
N THR A 61 -2.69 10.21 9.00
CA THR A 61 -1.43 10.79 8.53
C THR A 61 -1.58 11.15 7.07
N TYR A 62 -1.34 12.42 6.72
CA TYR A 62 -1.36 12.89 5.35
C TYR A 62 0.04 12.92 4.74
N ALA A 63 0.15 12.48 3.50
CA ALA A 63 1.37 12.56 2.70
C ALA A 63 1.13 13.47 1.49
N PRO A 64 2.05 14.39 1.17
CA PRO A 64 1.94 15.15 -0.06
C PRO A 64 2.15 14.22 -1.25
N VAL A 65 1.33 14.41 -2.29
CA VAL A 65 1.52 13.70 -3.56
C VAL A 65 2.78 14.24 -4.25
N SER A 66 3.73 13.36 -4.56
CA SER A 66 5.01 13.73 -5.17
C SER A 66 4.86 14.09 -6.64
N VAL A 67 4.11 13.27 -7.39
CA VAL A 67 3.83 13.46 -8.81
C VAL A 67 2.34 13.23 -9.07
N GLN A 68 1.66 14.25 -9.57
CA GLN A 68 0.24 14.13 -9.95
C GLN A 68 0.10 13.25 -11.20
N GLY A 69 -0.24 11.99 -10.98
CA GLY A 69 -0.53 10.97 -11.97
C GLY A 69 -1.16 9.79 -11.25
N TYR A 70 -0.32 9.06 -10.53
CA TYR A 70 -0.76 8.08 -9.53
C TYR A 70 -0.94 8.74 -8.15
N TRP A 71 -1.46 7.98 -7.18
CA TRP A 71 -1.40 8.35 -5.76
C TRP A 71 -0.01 8.07 -5.21
N GLU A 72 0.96 8.80 -5.76
CA GLU A 72 2.38 8.65 -5.51
C GLU A 72 2.81 9.53 -4.33
N PHE A 73 3.63 8.98 -3.44
CA PHE A 73 4.20 9.68 -2.29
C PHE A 73 5.63 9.20 -2.03
N ILE A 74 6.37 9.94 -1.21
CA ILE A 74 7.72 9.54 -0.79
C ILE A 74 7.63 8.70 0.48
N ALA A 75 8.06 7.44 0.36
CA ALA A 75 8.29 6.51 1.45
C ALA A 75 9.74 6.63 1.93
N ALA A 76 9.95 7.00 3.19
CA ALA A 76 11.27 7.11 3.79
C ALA A 76 11.57 5.90 4.69
N ASN A 77 12.86 5.66 4.94
CA ASN A 77 13.33 4.69 5.93
C ASN A 77 12.65 3.31 5.84
N VAL A 78 12.59 2.74 4.63
CA VAL A 78 12.04 1.40 4.42
C VAL A 78 12.97 0.39 5.09
N LYS A 79 12.44 -0.35 6.06
CA LYS A 79 13.20 -1.22 6.95
C LYS A 79 12.60 -2.63 7.00
N LEU A 80 13.46 -3.63 7.13
CA LEU A 80 13.10 -4.99 7.49
C LEU A 80 13.64 -5.30 8.88
N SER A 81 12.77 -5.68 9.81
CA SER A 81 13.16 -5.98 11.19
C SER A 81 12.77 -7.40 11.59
N THR A 82 13.74 -8.23 11.96
CA THR A 82 13.53 -9.58 12.52
C THR A 82 14.19 -9.68 13.88
N GLY A 83 13.41 -9.91 14.94
CA GLY A 83 13.92 -9.88 16.31
C GLY A 83 14.60 -8.55 16.65
N SER A 84 15.87 -8.59 17.04
CA SER A 84 16.68 -7.38 17.34
C SER A 84 17.44 -6.83 16.12
N THR A 85 17.34 -7.48 14.95
CA THR A 85 18.07 -7.07 13.75
C THR A 85 17.18 -6.21 12.87
N THR A 86 17.66 -5.03 12.48
CA THR A 86 16.98 -4.13 11.54
C THR A 86 17.90 -3.81 10.36
N ASN A 87 17.43 -4.06 9.15
CA ASN A 87 18.09 -3.73 7.90
C ASN A 87 17.36 -2.57 7.22
N VAL A 88 18.08 -1.52 6.85
CA VAL A 88 17.53 -0.44 6.01
C VAL A 88 17.62 -0.89 4.55
N ILE A 89 16.46 -1.02 3.90
CA ILE A 89 16.35 -1.44 2.50
C ILE A 89 16.44 -0.24 1.57
N ALA A 90 15.76 0.85 1.92
CA ALA A 90 15.83 2.10 1.18
C ALA A 90 15.72 3.30 2.12
N ASN A 91 16.60 4.29 1.95
CA ASN A 91 16.51 5.54 2.72
C ASN A 91 15.30 6.37 2.28
N SER A 92 15.01 6.38 0.97
CA SER A 92 13.87 7.05 0.37
C SER A 92 13.52 6.36 -0.94
N ILE A 93 12.24 6.15 -1.20
CA ILE A 93 11.72 5.57 -2.44
C ILE A 93 10.38 6.22 -2.78
N SER A 94 10.10 6.39 -4.07
CA SER A 94 8.75 6.72 -4.53
C SER A 94 7.86 5.49 -4.42
N ALA A 95 6.66 5.66 -3.88
CA ALA A 95 5.69 4.60 -3.66
C ALA A 95 4.31 5.05 -4.13
N ILE A 96 3.48 4.10 -4.56
CA ILE A 96 2.11 4.35 -5.02
C ILE A 96 1.15 3.58 -4.12
N LEU A 97 0.11 4.25 -3.62
CA LEU A 97 -1.06 3.55 -3.06
C LEU A 97 -2.01 3.16 -4.19
N ASP A 98 -2.09 1.87 -4.49
CA ASP A 98 -2.89 1.35 -5.59
C ASP A 98 -3.79 0.19 -5.14
N SER A 99 -5.08 0.48 -4.96
CA SER A 99 -6.09 -0.55 -4.66
C SER A 99 -6.36 -1.51 -5.82
N GLY A 100 -5.84 -1.24 -7.03
CA GLY A 100 -6.00 -2.08 -8.21
C GLY A 100 -4.97 -3.21 -8.32
N THR A 101 -3.94 -3.22 -7.47
CA THR A 101 -2.90 -4.24 -7.46
C THR A 101 -3.23 -5.33 -6.42
N THR A 102 -3.19 -6.60 -6.83
CA THR A 102 -3.52 -7.76 -5.97
C THR A 102 -2.42 -8.14 -4.99
N VAL A 103 -1.16 -7.78 -5.25
CA VAL A 103 -0.05 -8.03 -4.33
C VAL A 103 0.01 -6.95 -3.25
N ALA A 104 0.29 -7.34 -2.00
CA ALA A 104 0.36 -6.41 -0.88
C ALA A 104 1.42 -5.30 -1.10
N MET A 105 2.57 -5.65 -1.69
CA MET A 105 3.62 -4.71 -2.07
C MET A 105 4.37 -5.20 -3.30
N ALA A 106 4.62 -4.29 -4.24
CA ALA A 106 5.57 -4.48 -5.33
C ALA A 106 6.79 -3.60 -5.07
N VAL A 107 7.99 -4.16 -5.24
CA VAL A 107 9.26 -3.45 -5.01
C VAL A 107 10.24 -3.71 -6.16
N PRO A 108 11.18 -2.79 -6.42
CA PRO A 108 12.26 -3.03 -7.38
C PRO A 108 13.00 -4.36 -7.16
N THR A 109 13.42 -5.00 -8.26
CA THR A 109 14.07 -6.32 -8.27
C THR A 109 15.22 -6.49 -7.25
N PRO A 110 16.12 -5.50 -7.04
CA PRO A 110 17.16 -5.64 -6.03
C PRO A 110 16.60 -5.84 -4.61
N TYR A 111 15.60 -5.05 -4.23
CA TYR A 111 14.95 -5.16 -2.92
C TYR A 111 14.14 -6.44 -2.80
N PHE A 112 13.44 -6.83 -3.87
CA PHE A 112 12.71 -8.09 -3.94
C PHE A 112 13.64 -9.29 -3.69
N ASN A 113 14.81 -9.31 -4.35
CA ASN A 113 15.79 -10.37 -4.17
C ASN A 113 16.36 -10.39 -2.74
N THR A 114 16.66 -9.22 -2.17
CA THR A 114 17.11 -9.10 -0.77
C THR A 114 16.05 -9.65 0.19
N ILE A 115 14.79 -9.25 0.04
CA ILE A 115 13.67 -9.74 0.85
C ILE A 115 13.55 -11.25 0.73
N ASN A 116 13.46 -11.79 -0.49
CA ASN A 116 13.31 -13.24 -0.69
C ASN A 116 14.48 -14.04 -0.11
N THR A 117 15.71 -13.53 -0.23
CA THR A 117 16.89 -14.16 0.37
C THR A 117 16.79 -14.19 1.90
N LEU A 118 16.38 -13.09 2.52
CA LEU A 118 16.18 -13.01 3.98
C LEU A 118 15.05 -13.92 4.46
N LEU A 119 13.99 -14.06 3.66
CA LEU A 119 12.86 -14.95 3.95
C LEU A 119 13.16 -16.43 3.70
N GLY A 120 14.27 -16.75 3.03
CA GLY A 120 14.49 -18.10 2.49
C GLY A 120 13.42 -18.52 1.49
N ALA A 121 12.82 -17.56 0.79
CA ALA A 121 11.74 -17.81 -0.17
C ALA A 121 12.29 -18.46 -1.44
N THR A 122 11.57 -19.45 -1.97
CA THR A 122 11.94 -20.20 -3.18
C THR A 122 10.95 -19.94 -4.29
N TYR A 123 11.46 -19.77 -5.52
CA TYR A 123 10.60 -19.63 -6.69
C TYR A 123 9.89 -20.94 -7.01
N ASP A 124 8.57 -20.90 -7.06
CA ASP A 124 7.73 -22.00 -7.51
C ASP A 124 7.29 -21.73 -8.95
N SER A 125 7.87 -22.49 -9.89
CA SER A 125 7.58 -22.33 -11.32
C SER A 125 6.15 -22.72 -11.71
N SER A 126 5.43 -23.48 -10.87
CA SER A 126 4.06 -23.90 -11.15
C SER A 126 3.05 -22.79 -10.89
N SER A 127 3.28 -21.99 -9.84
CA SER A 127 2.44 -20.87 -9.47
C SER A 127 2.95 -19.53 -10.00
N GLY A 128 4.24 -19.44 -10.34
CA GLY A 128 4.90 -18.20 -10.76
C GLY A 128 5.26 -17.27 -9.59
N TRP A 129 5.15 -17.75 -8.35
CA TRP A 129 5.37 -16.97 -7.13
C TRP A 129 6.61 -17.44 -6.35
N TYR A 130 7.17 -16.53 -5.54
CA TYR A 130 8.08 -16.92 -4.48
C TYR A 130 7.27 -17.39 -3.28
N THR A 131 7.64 -18.55 -2.75
CA THR A 131 6.91 -19.22 -1.67
C THR A 131 7.82 -19.47 -0.47
N VAL A 132 7.22 -19.54 0.70
CA VAL A 132 7.87 -19.85 1.98
C VAL A 132 7.11 -21.00 2.64
N ASN A 133 7.82 -21.87 3.35
CA ASN A 133 7.18 -23.00 4.02
C ASN A 133 6.66 -22.59 5.40
N CYS A 134 5.36 -22.31 5.47
CA CYS A 134 4.66 -21.91 6.70
C CYS A 134 4.62 -23.00 7.79
N GLN A 135 4.88 -24.27 7.47
CA GLN A 135 4.94 -25.35 8.47
C GLN A 135 6.28 -25.35 9.22
N THR A 136 7.35 -25.01 8.51
CA THR A 136 8.72 -25.02 9.05
C THR A 136 9.21 -23.65 9.50
N GLN A 137 8.53 -22.57 9.10
CA GLN A 137 8.87 -21.18 9.44
C GLN A 137 7.77 -20.59 10.32
N PRO A 138 8.01 -20.34 11.61
CA PRO A 138 7.02 -19.66 12.45
C PRO A 138 6.80 -18.24 11.94
N LEU A 139 5.58 -17.70 12.09
CA LEU A 139 5.26 -16.34 11.66
C LEU A 139 6.18 -15.27 12.29
N SER A 140 6.70 -15.54 13.49
CA SER A 140 7.66 -14.68 14.19
C SER A 140 9.06 -14.63 13.56
N ALA A 141 9.38 -15.56 12.65
CA ALA A 141 10.63 -15.52 11.88
C ALA A 141 10.57 -14.54 10.70
N PHE A 142 9.37 -14.13 10.28
CA PHE A 142 9.21 -13.17 9.19
C PHE A 142 9.55 -11.75 9.66
N PRO A 143 10.34 -10.98 8.89
CA PRO A 143 10.62 -9.59 9.16
C PRO A 143 9.35 -8.75 9.08
N ASN A 144 9.23 -7.82 10.01
CA ASN A 144 8.33 -6.69 9.89
C ASN A 144 8.86 -5.72 8.81
N ILE A 145 7.97 -5.26 7.93
CA ILE A 145 8.31 -4.28 6.90
C ILE A 145 7.82 -2.92 7.37
N THR A 146 8.72 -2.03 7.77
CA THR A 146 8.36 -0.69 8.21
C THR A 146 8.62 0.33 7.12
N VAL A 147 7.61 1.12 6.78
CA VAL A 147 7.71 2.28 5.87
C VAL A 147 7.39 3.55 6.65
N THR A 148 8.24 4.58 6.54
CA THR A 148 7.96 5.87 7.19
C THR A 148 7.32 6.82 6.19
N ILE A 149 6.12 7.31 6.50
CA ILE A 149 5.35 8.23 5.66
C ILE A 149 5.12 9.51 6.46
N SER A 150 5.57 10.65 5.93
CA SER A 150 5.48 11.96 6.62
C SER A 150 6.01 11.93 8.07
N GLY A 151 7.07 11.16 8.33
CA GLY A 151 7.67 11.00 9.66
C GLY A 151 6.98 9.97 10.57
N VAL A 152 5.89 9.34 10.13
CA VAL A 152 5.15 8.32 10.90
C VAL A 152 5.49 6.92 10.36
N PRO A 153 5.93 5.97 11.21
CA PRO A 153 6.19 4.60 10.79
C PRO A 153 4.91 3.77 10.67
N PHE A 154 4.78 3.02 9.57
CA PHE A 154 3.74 2.03 9.30
C PHE A 154 4.40 0.67 9.14
N THR A 155 3.91 -0.38 9.81
CA THR A 155 4.51 -1.73 9.84
C THR A 155 3.47 -2.79 9.54
#